data_AF-A0A9E2CC94-F1
#
_entry.id   AF-A0A9E2CC94-F1
#
_cell.length_a   1.000
_cell.length_b   1.000
_cell.length_c   1.000
_cell.angle_alpha   90.00
_cell.angle_beta   90.00
_cell.angle_gamma   90.00
#
_symmetry.space_group_name_H-M   'P 1'
#
loop_
_entity.id
_entity.type
_entity.pdbx_description
1 polymer ?
#
loop_
_entity_poly.entity_id
_entity_poly.type
_entity_poly.pdbx_seq_one_letter_code
_entity_poly.pdbx_strand_id
1 'polypeptide(L)'
;MSNLDEKINEETDRLLLKLIDKAAKEAAEEIEKKGTLSMEHAIPLLLKSQYNHILHLDKELVLSRQIMDERFGKMDERFGKIDERFGKMDERFGRMEERFGRIDEKIGSLSIEISQIYKWVFGCFIGTVTILGSLMTLFEFFGKK
;
A
#
# COMPACT_ATOMS: atom_id res chain seq x y z
N MET A 1 -42.53 0.43 -9.91
CA MET A 1 -43.01 0.15 -8.55
C MET A 1 -42.28 0.96 -7.47
N SER A 2 -40.94 1.08 -7.48
CA SER A 2 -40.17 1.64 -6.34
C SER A 2 -40.61 3.02 -5.81
N ASN A 3 -40.95 3.97 -6.68
CA ASN A 3 -41.16 5.38 -6.29
C ASN A 3 -42.53 5.65 -5.62
N LEU A 4 -43.52 4.79 -5.84
CA LEU A 4 -44.83 4.90 -5.21
C LEU A 4 -44.82 4.21 -3.83
N ASP A 5 -44.17 3.04 -3.76
CA ASP A 5 -43.98 2.29 -2.53
C ASP A 5 -43.14 3.07 -1.52
N GLU A 6 -42.09 3.78 -1.99
CA GLU A 6 -41.22 4.63 -1.15
C GLU A 6 -41.97 5.84 -0.56
N LYS A 7 -42.81 6.51 -1.35
CA LYS A 7 -43.65 7.63 -0.87
C LYS A 7 -44.70 7.18 0.14
N ILE A 8 -45.35 6.04 -0.09
CA ILE A 8 -46.33 5.47 0.82
C ILE A 8 -45.66 5.11 2.15
N ASN A 9 -44.43 4.61 2.10
CA ASN A 9 -43.67 4.26 3.30
C ASN A 9 -43.27 5.50 4.12
N GLU A 10 -42.79 6.58 3.47
CA GLU A 10 -42.48 7.85 4.15
C GLU A 10 -43.70 8.50 4.82
N GLU A 11 -44.85 8.44 4.17
CA GLU A 11 -46.10 8.99 4.72
C GLU A 11 -46.59 8.17 5.92
N THR A 12 -46.48 6.84 5.83
CA THR A 12 -46.81 5.91 6.91
C THR A 12 -45.90 6.10 8.13
N ASP A 13 -44.59 6.23 7.91
CA ASP A 13 -43.62 6.49 8.98
C ASP A 13 -43.86 7.82 9.67
N ARG A 14 -44.19 8.89 8.91
CA ARG A 14 -44.58 10.19 9.50
C ARG A 14 -45.83 10.10 10.36
N LEU A 15 -46.84 9.35 9.91
CA LEU A 15 -48.08 9.17 10.66
C LEU A 15 -47.83 8.38 11.95
N LEU A 16 -47.06 7.29 11.87
CA LEU A 16 -46.66 6.51 13.04
C LEU A 16 -45.89 7.36 14.06
N LEU A 17 -44.90 8.14 13.60
CA LEU A 17 -44.16 9.07 14.45
C LEU A 17 -45.08 10.05 15.20
N LYS A 18 -45.99 10.70 14.48
CA LYS A 18 -46.96 11.64 15.07
C LYS A 18 -47.88 10.96 16.09
N LEU A 19 -48.33 9.73 15.82
CA LEU A 19 -49.20 8.98 16.71
C LEU A 19 -48.47 8.57 17.99
N ILE A 20 -47.23 8.08 17.86
CA ILE A 20 -46.41 7.66 19.00
C ILE A 20 -46.02 8.88 19.86
N ASP A 21 -45.71 10.03 19.25
CA ASP A 21 -45.46 11.29 19.97
C ASP A 21 -46.68 11.79 20.72
N LYS A 22 -47.85 11.75 20.09
CA LYS A 22 -49.11 12.14 20.72
C LYS A 22 -49.41 11.24 21.92
N ALA A 23 -49.28 9.93 21.74
CA ALA A 23 -49.54 8.96 22.79
C ALA A 23 -48.54 9.08 23.96
N ALA A 24 -47.27 9.38 23.69
CA ALA A 24 -46.28 9.66 24.74
C ALA A 24 -46.64 10.91 25.54
N LYS A 25 -47.18 11.94 24.89
CA LYS A 25 -47.66 13.17 25.54
C LYS A 25 -48.90 12.92 26.39
N GLU A 26 -49.86 12.16 25.88
CA GLU A 26 -51.07 11.76 26.60
C GLU A 26 -50.73 10.91 27.84
N ALA A 27 -49.76 10.01 27.72
CA ALA A 27 -49.24 9.21 28.83
C ALA A 27 -48.58 10.09 29.91
N ALA A 28 -47.80 11.09 29.52
CA ALA A 28 -47.17 12.02 30.44
C ALA A 28 -48.21 12.86 31.19
N GLU A 29 -49.24 13.36 30.49
CA GLU A 29 -50.35 14.09 31.10
C GLU A 29 -51.18 13.23 32.05
N GLU A 30 -51.35 11.93 31.75
CA GLU A 30 -52.06 11.01 32.64
C GLU A 30 -51.29 10.78 33.95
N ILE A 31 -49.98 10.56 33.85
CA ILE A 31 -49.11 10.42 35.03
C ILE A 31 -49.14 11.70 35.88
N GLU A 32 -49.08 12.87 35.24
CA GLU A 32 -49.13 14.16 35.94
C GLU A 32 -50.47 14.41 36.65
N LYS A 33 -51.60 14.03 36.02
CA LYS A 33 -52.95 14.26 36.57
C LYS A 33 -53.40 13.19 37.58
N LYS A 34 -53.06 11.92 37.35
CA LYS A 34 -53.58 10.77 38.10
C LYS A 34 -52.52 10.06 38.95
N GLY A 35 -51.24 10.38 38.77
CA GLY A 35 -50.13 9.71 39.45
C GLY A 35 -49.91 8.25 39.04
N THR A 36 -50.63 7.77 38.02
CA THR A 36 -50.62 6.37 37.56
C THR A 36 -50.63 6.34 36.03
N LEU A 37 -50.13 5.26 35.43
CA LEU A 37 -50.10 5.07 33.97
C LEU A 37 -51.12 4.00 33.57
N SER A 38 -52.05 4.33 32.69
CA SER A 38 -53.00 3.37 32.12
C SER A 38 -52.28 2.39 31.19
N MET A 39 -52.77 1.15 31.15
CA MET A 39 -52.27 0.12 30.22
C MET A 39 -52.43 0.53 28.75
N GLU A 40 -53.40 1.40 28.43
CA GLU A 40 -53.59 1.92 27.08
C GLU A 40 -52.43 2.82 26.61
N HIS A 41 -51.82 3.56 27.54
CA HIS A 41 -50.70 4.47 27.29
C HIS A 41 -49.33 3.80 27.47
N ALA A 42 -49.29 2.61 28.09
CA ALA A 42 -48.07 1.84 28.28
C ALA A 42 -47.50 1.28 26.97
N ILE A 43 -48.35 0.72 26.09
CA ILE A 43 -47.91 0.15 24.80
C ILE A 43 -47.28 1.21 23.89
N PRO A 44 -47.91 2.38 23.66
CA PRO A 44 -47.30 3.44 22.86
C PRO A 44 -45.98 3.97 23.44
N LEU A 45 -45.83 4.03 24.77
CA LEU A 45 -44.56 4.42 25.40
C LEU A 45 -43.44 3.39 25.17
N LEU A 46 -43.76 2.09 25.24
CA LEU A 46 -42.81 1.04 24.90
C LEU A 46 -42.39 1.13 23.42
N LEU A 47 -43.35 1.36 22.52
CA LEU A 47 -43.06 1.58 21.10
C LEU A 47 -42.21 2.84 20.87
N LYS A 48 -42.48 3.94 21.59
CA LYS A 48 -41.66 5.16 21.54
C LYS A 48 -40.23 4.90 21.98
N SER A 49 -40.05 4.17 23.09
CA SER A 49 -38.73 3.80 23.61
C SER A 49 -37.95 2.96 22.61
N GLN A 50 -38.58 1.93 22.03
CA GLN A 50 -37.97 1.07 21.02
C GLN A 50 -37.61 1.84 19.74
N TYR A 51 -38.53 2.68 19.25
CA TYR A 51 -38.28 3.53 18.08
C TYR A 51 -37.08 4.47 18.31
N ASN A 52 -37.03 5.13 19.47
CA ASN A 52 -35.92 6.03 19.81
C ASN A 52 -34.58 5.29 19.87
N HIS A 53 -34.57 4.07 20.44
CA HIS A 53 -33.37 3.25 20.51
C HIS A 53 -32.87 2.85 19.12
N ILE A 54 -33.77 2.39 18.23
CA ILE A 54 -33.42 2.02 16.85
C ILE A 54 -32.93 3.24 16.06
N LEU A 55 -33.61 4.38 16.18
CA LEU A 55 -33.21 5.63 15.53
C LEU A 55 -31.83 6.11 15.98
N HIS A 56 -31.49 5.93 17.26
CA HIS A 56 -30.16 6.28 17.77
C HIS A 56 -29.09 5.35 17.20
N LEU A 57 -29.33 4.04 17.17
CA LEU A 57 -28.41 3.07 16.57
C LEU A 57 -28.17 3.33 15.08
N ASP A 58 -29.21 3.66 14.32
CA ASP A 58 -29.08 3.98 12.90
C ASP A 58 -28.16 5.19 12.67
N LYS A 59 -28.32 6.25 13.49
CA LYS A 59 -27.42 7.41 13.46
C LYS A 59 -25.98 7.04 13.80
N GLU A 60 -25.76 6.20 14.81
CA GLU A 60 -24.40 5.74 15.16
C GLU A 60 -23.78 4.89 14.06
N LEU A 61 -24.57 4.05 13.38
CA LEU A 61 -24.10 3.25 12.25
C LEU A 61 -23.70 4.12 11.06
N VAL A 62 -24.50 5.14 10.73
CA VAL A 62 -24.17 6.10 9.66
C VAL A 62 -22.89 6.87 10.00
N LEU A 63 -22.74 7.33 11.25
CA LEU A 63 -21.53 8.02 11.71
C LEU A 63 -20.30 7.10 11.67
N SER A 64 -20.44 5.86 12.15
CA SER A 64 -19.37 4.86 12.11
C SER A 64 -18.92 4.59 10.67
N ARG A 65 -19.88 4.47 9.74
CA ARG A 65 -19.60 4.33 8.31
C ARG A 65 -18.85 5.54 7.74
N GLN A 66 -19.26 6.76 8.06
CA GLN A 66 -18.56 7.98 7.61
C GLN A 66 -17.11 8.04 8.12
N ILE A 67 -16.89 7.70 9.39
CA ILE A 67 -15.54 7.64 9.98
C ILE A 67 -14.71 6.55 9.29
N MET A 68 -15.33 5.42 8.97
CA MET A 68 -14.69 4.33 8.24
C MET A 68 -14.26 4.78 6.84
N ASP A 69 -15.15 5.43 6.09
CA ASP A 69 -14.86 5.97 4.76
C ASP A 69 -13.72 7.00 4.80
N GLU A 70 -13.70 7.89 5.80
CA GLU A 70 -12.61 8.86 5.98
C GLU A 70 -11.26 8.17 6.26
N ARG A 71 -11.28 7.13 7.12
CA ARG A 71 -10.07 6.34 7.42
C ARG A 71 -9.56 5.58 6.21
N PHE A 72 -10.45 5.00 5.41
CA PHE A 72 -10.07 4.34 4.16
C PHE A 72 -9.50 5.35 3.15
N GLY A 73 -10.10 6.53 3.00
CA GLY A 73 -9.55 7.58 2.14
C GLY A 73 -8.14 8.03 2.55
N LYS A 74 -7.89 8.19 3.87
CA LYS A 74 -6.53 8.45 4.40
C LYS A 74 -5.57 7.29 4.15
N MET A 75 -6.05 6.05 4.16
CA MET A 75 -5.25 4.88 3.86
C MET A 75 -4.84 4.84 2.38
N ASP A 76 -5.78 5.13 1.48
CA ASP A 76 -5.52 5.22 0.04
C ASP A 76 -4.48 6.31 -0.29
N GLU A 77 -4.57 7.49 0.34
CA GLU A 77 -3.56 8.54 0.16
C GLU A 77 -2.16 8.08 0.60
N ARG A 78 -2.07 7.33 1.71
CA ARG A 78 -0.80 6.77 2.18
C ARG A 78 -0.26 5.72 1.23
N PHE A 79 -1.11 4.85 0.68
CA PHE A 79 -0.70 3.87 -0.33
C PHE A 79 -0.21 4.56 -1.61
N GLY A 80 -0.89 5.60 -2.09
CA GLY A 80 -0.42 6.37 -3.24
C GLY A 80 0.98 6.99 -3.03
N LYS A 81 1.27 7.48 -1.82
CA LYS A 81 2.63 7.97 -1.47
C LYS A 81 3.67 6.85 -1.41
N ILE A 82 3.27 5.63 -1.03
CA ILE A 82 4.14 4.46 -1.02
C ILE A 82 4.48 4.08 -2.47
N ASP A 83 3.50 4.03 -3.35
CA ASP A 83 3.69 3.72 -4.78
C ASP A 83 4.63 4.72 -5.45
N GLU A 84 4.48 6.02 -5.18
CA GLU A 84 5.39 7.05 -5.71
C GLU A 84 6.84 6.82 -5.25
N ARG A 85 7.03 6.43 -3.98
CA ARG A 85 8.37 6.12 -3.44
C ARG A 85 8.97 4.87 -4.07
N PHE A 86 8.16 3.85 -4.34
CA PHE A 86 8.60 2.65 -5.06
C PHE A 86 9.00 3.00 -6.51
N GLY A 87 8.20 3.79 -7.22
CA GLY A 87 8.57 4.26 -8.57
C GLY A 87 9.92 5.00 -8.60
N LYS A 88 10.16 5.90 -7.64
CA LYS A 88 11.47 6.57 -7.49
C LYS A 88 12.61 5.60 -7.16
N MET A 89 12.32 4.51 -6.44
CA MET A 89 13.30 3.49 -6.11
C MET A 89 13.68 2.69 -7.36
N ASP A 90 12.69 2.29 -8.17
CA ASP A 90 12.91 1.58 -9.44
C ASP A 90 13.77 2.40 -10.40
N GLU A 91 13.49 3.70 -10.54
CA GLU A 91 14.33 4.59 -11.35
C GLU A 91 15.79 4.65 -10.87
N ARG A 92 16.00 4.66 -9.55
CA ARG A 92 17.35 4.65 -8.97
C ARG A 92 18.06 3.34 -9.24
N PHE A 93 17.36 2.22 -9.14
CA PHE A 93 17.89 0.90 -9.47
C PHE A 93 18.24 0.81 -10.95
N GLY A 94 17.39 1.26 -11.86
CA GLY A 94 17.69 1.30 -13.30
C GLY A 94 18.95 2.12 -13.62
N ARG A 95 19.12 3.29 -12.99
CA ARG A 95 20.37 4.07 -13.12
C ARG A 95 21.59 3.36 -12.54
N MET A 96 21.41 2.56 -11.49
CA MET A 96 22.48 1.79 -10.88
C MET A 96 22.91 0.64 -11.78
N GLU A 97 21.96 -0.08 -12.39
CA GLU A 97 22.21 -1.12 -13.39
C GLU A 97 22.97 -0.58 -14.59
N GLU A 98 22.58 0.59 -15.12
CA GLU A 98 23.30 1.21 -16.23
C GLU A 98 24.75 1.53 -15.86
N ARG A 99 24.98 2.07 -14.67
CA ARG A 99 26.35 2.36 -14.18
C ARG A 99 27.18 1.10 -14.01
N PHE A 100 26.59 0.02 -13.49
CA PHE A 100 27.27 -1.26 -13.38
C PHE A 100 27.59 -1.85 -14.74
N GLY A 101 26.67 -1.80 -15.71
CA GLY A 101 26.95 -2.23 -17.08
C GLY A 101 28.15 -1.50 -17.71
N ARG A 102 28.24 -0.17 -17.52
CA ARG A 102 29.43 0.60 -17.98
C ARG A 102 30.72 0.23 -17.25
N ILE A 103 30.65 -0.19 -15.98
CA ILE A 103 31.82 -0.67 -15.22
C ILE A 103 32.26 -2.02 -15.78
N ASP A 104 31.32 -2.94 -16.01
CA ASP A 104 31.59 -4.25 -16.57
C ASP A 104 32.25 -4.15 -17.94
N GLU A 105 31.78 -3.24 -18.81
CA GLU A 105 32.42 -2.96 -20.10
C GLU A 105 33.88 -2.51 -19.95
N LYS A 106 34.16 -1.57 -19.03
CA LYS A 106 35.52 -1.08 -18.77
C LYS A 106 36.43 -2.15 -18.17
N ILE A 107 35.90 -2.99 -17.30
CA ILE A 107 36.65 -4.13 -16.74
C ILE A 107 36.96 -5.13 -17.87
N GLY A 108 35.98 -5.39 -18.74
CA GLY A 108 36.16 -6.24 -19.93
C GLY A 108 37.27 -5.70 -20.85
N SER A 109 37.25 -4.40 -21.17
CA SER A 109 38.28 -3.79 -22.02
C SER A 109 39.67 -3.87 -21.37
N LEU A 110 39.78 -3.57 -20.07
CA LEU A 110 41.04 -3.65 -19.33
C LEU A 110 41.58 -5.10 -19.29
N SER A 111 40.70 -6.09 -19.13
CA SER A 111 41.08 -7.50 -19.16
C SER A 111 41.70 -7.90 -20.51
N ILE A 112 41.14 -7.40 -21.62
CA ILE A 112 41.68 -7.62 -22.97
C ILE A 112 43.06 -6.96 -23.11
N GLU A 113 43.21 -5.71 -22.69
CA GLU A 113 44.49 -4.98 -22.76
C GLU A 113 45.58 -5.68 -21.95
N ILE A 114 45.28 -6.10 -20.72
CA ILE A 114 46.21 -6.86 -19.86
C ILE A 114 46.60 -8.18 -20.54
N SER A 115 45.65 -8.90 -21.15
CA SER A 115 45.96 -10.14 -21.89
C SER A 115 46.91 -9.89 -23.05
N GLN A 116 46.72 -8.81 -23.80
CA GLN A 116 47.62 -8.43 -24.90
C GLN A 116 49.03 -8.12 -24.38
N ILE A 117 49.15 -7.33 -23.31
CA ILE A 117 50.44 -7.03 -22.67
C ILE A 117 51.12 -8.32 -22.19
N TYR A 118 50.37 -9.21 -21.55
CA TYR A 118 50.91 -10.49 -21.07
C TYR A 118 51.48 -11.34 -22.21
N LYS A 119 50.79 -11.41 -23.35
CA LYS A 119 51.28 -12.12 -24.55
C LYS A 119 52.59 -11.53 -25.07
N TRP A 120 52.69 -10.20 -25.16
CA TRP A 120 53.92 -9.51 -25.59
C TRP A 120 55.09 -9.77 -24.63
N VAL A 121 54.88 -9.59 -23.32
CA VAL A 121 55.91 -9.80 -22.30
C VAL A 121 56.40 -11.25 -22.30
N PHE A 122 55.49 -12.22 -22.39
CA PHE A 122 55.84 -13.63 -22.47
C PHE A 122 56.67 -13.95 -23.73
N GLY A 123 56.31 -13.36 -24.88
CA GLY A 123 57.11 -13.45 -26.10
C GLY A 123 58.54 -12.92 -25.94
N CYS A 124 58.70 -11.75 -25.33
CA CYS A 124 60.03 -11.19 -25.02
C CYS A 124 60.84 -12.10 -24.09
N PHE A 125 60.20 -12.65 -23.05
CA PHE A 125 60.85 -13.55 -22.09
C PHE A 125 61.33 -14.85 -22.75
N ILE A 126 60.51 -15.48 -23.61
CA ILE A 126 60.96 -16.65 -24.40
C ILE A 126 62.14 -16.27 -25.29
N GLY A 127 62.10 -15.10 -25.92
CA GLY A 127 63.18 -14.59 -26.76
C GLY A 127 64.50 -14.48 -25.99
N THR A 128 64.50 -13.87 -24.80
CA THR A 128 65.72 -13.72 -23.99
C THR A 128 66.27 -15.07 -23.51
N VAL A 129 65.40 -16.00 -23.10
CA VAL A 129 65.78 -17.36 -22.71
C VAL A 129 66.44 -18.11 -23.89
N THR A 130 65.87 -17.99 -25.09
CA THR A 130 66.40 -18.63 -26.30
C THR A 130 67.77 -18.06 -26.71
N ILE A 131 67.92 -16.73 -26.64
CA ILE A 131 69.19 -16.05 -26.93
C ILE A 131 70.28 -16.49 -25.94
N LEU A 132 69.97 -16.50 -24.65
CA LEU A 132 70.91 -16.92 -23.60
C LEU A 132 71.34 -18.39 -23.77
N GLY A 133 70.40 -19.30 -24.07
CA GLY A 133 70.72 -20.71 -24.34
C GLY A 133 71.60 -20.90 -25.59
N SER A 134 71.34 -20.12 -26.65
CA SER A 134 72.17 -20.13 -27.86
C SER A 134 73.57 -19.58 -27.59
N LEU A 135 73.70 -18.56 -26.74
CA LEU A 135 74.99 -18.02 -26.33
C LEU A 135 75.80 -19.02 -25.49
N MET A 136 75.14 -19.73 -24.57
CA MET A 136 75.78 -20.74 -23.72
C MET A 136 76.32 -21.92 -24.55
N THR A 137 75.53 -22.41 -25.50
CA THR A 137 75.95 -23.50 -26.42
C THR A 137 77.09 -23.08 -27.34
N LEU A 138 77.08 -21.83 -27.84
CA LEU A 138 78.21 -21.27 -28.59
C LEU A 138 79.48 -21.18 -27.74
N PHE A 139 79.38 -20.72 -26.49
CA PHE A 139 80.52 -20.64 -25.58
C PHE A 139 81.14 -22.01 -25.29
N GLU A 140 80.32 -23.04 -25.06
CA GLU A 140 80.80 -24.41 -24.89
C GLU A 140 81.51 -24.96 -26.14
N PHE A 141 81.01 -24.62 -27.33
CA PHE A 141 81.62 -25.04 -28.60
C PHE A 141 83.01 -24.40 -28.80
N PHE A 142 83.15 -23.10 -28.52
CA PHE A 142 84.44 -22.40 -28.62
C PHE A 142 85.40 -22.77 -27.49
N GLY A 143 84.90 -23.08 -26.29
CA GLY A 143 85.73 -23.48 -25.14
C GLY A 143 86.27 -24.91 -25.21
N LYS A 144 85.70 -25.77 -26.06
CA LYS A 144 86.17 -27.15 -26.29
C LYS A 144 87.25 -27.28 -27.38
N LYS A 145 87.74 -26.17 -27.95
CA LYS A 145 88.73 -26.16 -29.04
C LYS A 145 90.11 -25.74 -28.57
#